data_AF-A0A959QEM8-F1
#
_entry.id   AF-A0A959QEM8-F1
#
_cell.length_a   1.000
_cell.length_b   1.000
_cell.length_c   1.000
_cell.angle_alpha   90.00
_cell.angle_beta   90.00
_cell.angle_gamma   90.00
#
_symmetry.space_group_name_H-M   'P 1'
#
loop_
_entity.id
_entity.type
_entity.pdbx_description
1 polymer ?
#
loop_
_entity_poly.entity_id
_entity_poly.type
_entity_poly.pdbx_seq_one_letter_code
_entity_poly.pdbx_strand_id
1 'polypeptide(L)'
;MENEQMIRQKIRVLFEYRQIPWLLEQSQISDKAEFLNALVELQIAIYNLDHQLETKWDIQLPDLKSYWVEIYRQLENMGLSPNQQRTWTGEIVRYQNRELDLRLGKSPLRYDMDDLYAFKSCDVRLMRRLIYCLDLFLNEKLKFSEWTEFDLITEVNDDVEDIYEDLSSLNGNRFLFSLHELGMEETRNLYEQFINKHFDAATQRLTNSNSVFRAFMMDWLSAIVSQTLSMLDDRLRAIDIDHINGATIIRYYEQAKVATT
;
A
#
# COMPACT_ATOMS: atom_id res chain seq x y z
N MET A 1 16.60 -13.22 15.27
CA MET A 1 17.31 -13.63 14.04
C MET A 1 16.36 -14.30 13.06
N GLU A 2 15.66 -15.39 13.41
CA GLU A 2 14.70 -16.05 12.47
C GLU A 2 13.53 -15.14 12.03
N ASN A 3 12.96 -14.35 12.95
CA ASN A 3 11.86 -13.44 12.60
C ASN A 3 12.29 -12.31 11.62
N GLU A 4 13.50 -11.76 11.80
CA GLU A 4 14.01 -10.69 10.94
C GLU A 4 14.29 -11.19 9.51
N GLN A 5 14.85 -12.39 9.38
CA GLN A 5 15.10 -12.99 8.07
C GLN A 5 13.79 -13.28 7.33
N MET A 6 12.75 -13.70 8.05
CA MET A 6 11.42 -13.90 7.48
C MET A 6 10.80 -12.58 6.98
N ILE A 7 10.86 -11.51 7.79
CA ILE A 7 10.37 -10.17 7.39
C ILE A 7 11.09 -9.67 6.15
N ARG A 8 12.43 -9.81 6.10
CA ARG A 8 13.23 -9.45 4.93
C ARG A 8 12.80 -10.21 3.68
N GLN A 9 12.52 -11.50 3.81
CA GLN A 9 12.05 -12.30 2.69
C GLN A 9 10.65 -11.86 2.22
N LYS A 10 9.72 -11.59 3.14
CA LYS A 10 8.40 -11.05 2.82
C LYS A 10 8.51 -9.72 2.04
N ILE A 11 9.35 -8.80 2.53
CA ILE A 11 9.60 -7.51 1.86
C ILE A 11 10.19 -7.69 0.46
N ARG A 12 11.12 -8.65 0.28
CA ARG A 12 11.66 -8.94 -1.06
C ARG A 12 10.59 -9.47 -2.01
N VAL A 13 9.72 -10.37 -1.55
CA VAL A 13 8.59 -10.86 -2.34
C VAL A 13 7.66 -9.70 -2.73
N LEU A 14 7.33 -8.82 -1.78
CA LEU A 14 6.56 -7.61 -2.04
C LEU A 14 7.24 -6.72 -3.09
N PHE A 15 8.56 -6.50 -2.97
CA PHE A 15 9.32 -5.69 -3.93
C PHE A 15 9.30 -6.28 -5.34
N GLU A 16 9.43 -7.59 -5.49
CA GLU A 16 9.32 -8.28 -6.78
C GLU A 16 7.92 -8.08 -7.37
N TYR A 17 6.87 -8.31 -6.56
CA TYR A 17 5.49 -8.10 -6.96
C TYR A 17 5.25 -6.66 -7.42
N ARG A 18 5.77 -5.67 -6.69
CA ARG A 18 5.70 -4.24 -7.01
C ARG A 18 6.74 -3.79 -8.08
N GLN A 19 7.49 -4.70 -8.69
CA GLN A 19 8.46 -4.40 -9.76
C GLN A 19 9.56 -3.41 -9.36
N ILE A 20 9.93 -3.33 -8.08
CA ILE A 20 11.00 -2.44 -7.59
C ILE A 20 12.37 -2.88 -8.12
N PRO A 21 12.77 -4.17 -8.08
CA PRO A 21 14.05 -4.61 -8.63
C PRO A 21 14.15 -4.34 -10.13
N TRP A 22 13.08 -4.62 -10.89
CA TRP A 22 13.07 -4.34 -12.32
C TRP A 22 13.27 -2.86 -12.63
N LEU A 23 12.57 -1.96 -11.91
CA LEU A 23 12.73 -0.51 -12.07
C LEU A 23 14.17 -0.09 -11.78
N LEU A 24 14.77 -0.67 -10.74
CA LEU A 24 16.16 -0.39 -10.38
C LEU A 24 17.13 -0.86 -11.47
N GLU A 25 16.91 -2.02 -12.09
CA GLU A 25 17.71 -2.50 -13.23
C GLU A 25 17.68 -1.55 -14.43
N GLN A 26 16.58 -0.83 -14.65
CA GLN A 26 16.48 0.16 -15.74
C GLN A 26 17.23 1.47 -15.46
N SER A 27 17.64 1.67 -14.20
CA SER A 27 18.32 2.89 -13.75
C SER A 27 19.83 2.87 -13.99
N GLN A 28 20.43 4.06 -13.99
CA GLN A 28 21.87 4.29 -14.05
C GLN A 28 22.55 4.28 -12.67
N ILE A 29 21.84 3.86 -11.62
CA ILE A 29 22.42 3.74 -10.27
C ILE A 29 23.57 2.73 -10.32
N SER A 30 24.74 3.13 -9.81
CA SER A 30 25.99 2.35 -9.90
C SER A 30 25.94 1.08 -9.05
N ASP A 31 25.62 1.19 -7.76
CA ASP A 31 25.49 0.04 -6.86
C ASP A 31 24.02 -0.26 -6.58
N LYS A 32 23.39 -0.95 -7.55
CA LYS A 32 21.98 -1.34 -7.45
C LYS A 32 21.73 -2.31 -6.29
N ALA A 33 22.67 -3.20 -5.99
CA ALA A 33 22.50 -4.19 -4.93
C ALA A 33 22.52 -3.53 -3.55
N GLU A 34 23.48 -2.61 -3.32
CA GLU A 34 23.52 -1.81 -2.09
C GLU A 34 22.27 -0.94 -1.96
N PHE A 35 21.85 -0.27 -3.03
CA PHE A 35 20.67 0.59 -2.98
C PHE A 35 19.37 -0.21 -2.75
N LEU A 36 19.22 -1.38 -3.36
CA LEU A 36 18.10 -2.28 -3.09
C LEU A 36 18.07 -2.72 -1.62
N ASN A 37 19.22 -3.01 -1.03
CA ASN A 37 19.29 -3.34 0.39
C ASN A 37 18.89 -2.13 1.27
N ALA A 38 19.29 -0.90 0.90
CA ALA A 38 18.85 0.30 1.61
C ALA A 38 17.32 0.50 1.53
N LEU A 39 16.71 0.26 0.37
CA LEU A 39 15.25 0.27 0.22
C LEU A 39 14.59 -0.79 1.12
N VAL A 40 15.17 -1.98 1.25
CA VAL A 40 14.69 -3.03 2.16
C VAL A 40 14.76 -2.57 3.62
N GLU A 41 15.87 -1.96 4.07
CA GLU A 41 15.96 -1.42 5.44
C GLU A 41 14.91 -0.36 5.73
N LEU A 42 14.66 0.53 4.75
CA LEU A 42 13.61 1.53 4.87
C LEU A 42 12.22 0.88 4.96
N GLN A 43 11.94 -0.14 4.15
CA GLN A 43 10.65 -0.85 4.21
C GLN A 43 10.49 -1.59 5.55
N ILE A 44 11.56 -2.15 6.12
CA ILE A 44 11.51 -2.75 7.47
C ILE A 44 11.15 -1.68 8.52
N ALA A 45 11.72 -0.48 8.41
CA ALA A 45 11.39 0.61 9.32
C ALA A 45 9.91 1.03 9.24
N ILE A 46 9.35 1.08 8.03
CA ILE A 46 7.92 1.36 7.78
C ILE A 46 7.05 0.21 8.27
N TYR A 47 7.37 -1.03 7.92
CA TYR A 47 6.67 -2.24 8.40
C TYR A 47 6.59 -2.28 9.92
N ASN A 48 7.65 -1.90 10.63
CA ASN A 48 7.64 -1.87 12.09
C ASN A 48 6.68 -0.82 12.66
N LEU A 49 6.49 0.32 11.96
CA LEU A 49 5.47 1.31 12.30
C LEU A 49 4.07 0.72 12.12
N ASP A 50 3.80 0.15 10.94
CA ASP A 50 2.49 -0.41 10.60
C ASP A 50 2.12 -1.57 11.54
N HIS A 51 3.06 -2.47 11.80
CA HIS A 51 2.88 -3.58 12.73
C HIS A 51 2.47 -3.11 14.14
N GLN A 52 2.94 -1.95 14.61
CA GLN A 52 2.45 -1.40 15.89
C GLN A 52 1.00 -0.92 15.81
N LEU A 53 0.63 -0.28 14.70
CA LEU A 53 -0.75 0.18 14.47
C LEU A 53 -1.71 -1.01 14.36
N GLU A 54 -1.25 -2.13 13.80
CA GLU A 54 -2.06 -3.34 13.58
C GLU A 54 -2.18 -4.24 14.81
N THR A 55 -1.28 -4.11 15.80
CA THR A 55 -1.26 -4.98 16.98
C THR A 55 -1.70 -4.30 18.27
N LYS A 56 -1.74 -2.97 18.32
CA LYS A 56 -2.10 -2.21 19.51
C LYS A 56 -3.25 -1.24 19.25
N TRP A 57 -4.38 -1.52 19.90
CA TRP A 57 -5.53 -0.63 19.86
C TRP A 57 -5.26 0.69 20.60
N ASP A 58 -4.82 0.59 21.86
CA ASP A 58 -4.53 1.73 22.73
C ASP A 58 -3.14 2.32 22.45
N ILE A 59 -2.96 2.90 21.27
CA ILE A 59 -1.72 3.55 20.84
C ILE A 59 -1.88 5.06 20.80
N GLN A 60 -0.85 5.78 21.24
CA GLN A 60 -0.78 7.24 21.21
C GLN A 60 0.38 7.71 20.32
N LEU A 61 0.29 8.94 19.80
CA LEU A 61 1.34 9.51 18.94
C LEU A 61 2.76 9.44 19.55
N PRO A 62 2.98 9.64 20.87
CA PRO A 62 4.30 9.47 21.46
C PRO A 62 4.89 8.06 21.31
N ASP A 63 4.05 7.02 21.27
CA ASP A 63 4.47 5.62 21.12
C ASP A 63 5.06 5.35 19.73
N LEU A 64 4.70 6.18 18.75
CA LEU A 64 5.15 6.06 17.35
C LEU A 64 6.50 6.75 17.09
N LYS A 65 6.98 7.55 18.04
CA LYS A 65 8.15 8.42 17.85
C LYS A 65 9.41 7.65 17.47
N SER A 66 9.68 6.52 18.11
CA SER A 66 10.89 5.72 17.83
C SER A 66 10.90 5.15 16.42
N TYR A 67 9.73 4.78 15.88
CA TYR A 67 9.58 4.27 14.53
C TYR A 67 9.86 5.37 13.49
N TRP A 68 9.34 6.58 13.72
CA TRP A 68 9.65 7.73 12.87
C TRP A 68 11.12 8.13 12.89
N VAL A 69 11.77 8.08 14.05
CA VAL A 69 13.22 8.31 14.15
C VAL A 69 13.98 7.31 13.29
N GLU A 70 13.58 6.04 13.30
CA GLU A 70 14.20 5.00 12.50
C GLU A 70 13.96 5.22 11.00
N ILE A 71 12.73 5.52 10.56
CA ILE A 71 12.43 5.86 9.16
C ILE A 71 13.29 7.05 8.69
N TYR A 72 13.38 8.12 9.48
CA TYR A 72 14.19 9.28 9.13
C TYR A 72 15.69 8.98 9.08
N ARG A 73 16.18 8.12 9.98
CA ARG A 73 17.57 7.64 9.94
C ARG A 73 17.88 6.88 8.65
N GLN A 74 16.96 6.01 8.21
CA GLN A 74 17.14 5.29 6.94
C GLN A 74 17.15 6.26 5.74
N LEU A 75 16.24 7.23 5.71
CA LEU A 75 16.22 8.25 4.66
C LEU A 75 17.46 9.17 4.68
N GLU A 76 17.98 9.50 5.86
CA GLU A 76 19.24 10.23 6.03
C GLU A 76 20.43 9.44 5.45
N ASN A 77 20.50 8.12 5.72
CA ASN A 77 21.52 7.25 5.14
C ASN A 77 21.46 7.21 3.60
N MET A 78 20.26 7.43 3.03
CA MET A 78 20.04 7.55 1.58
C MET A 78 20.28 8.97 1.05
N GLY A 79 20.78 9.90 1.87
CA GLY A 79 21.21 11.24 1.48
C GLY A 79 20.11 12.30 1.48
N LEU A 80 18.94 12.04 2.07
CA LEU A 80 17.86 13.03 2.11
C LEU A 80 18.06 14.03 3.23
N SER A 81 17.88 15.31 2.91
CA SER A 81 17.83 16.37 3.93
C SER A 81 16.58 16.24 4.81
N PRO A 82 16.59 16.78 6.05
CA PRO A 82 15.42 16.76 6.93
C PRO A 82 14.15 17.37 6.32
N ASN A 83 14.29 18.32 5.38
CA ASN A 83 13.15 18.89 4.69
C ASN A 83 12.55 17.93 3.65
N GLN A 84 13.40 17.22 2.89
CA GLN A 84 12.97 16.19 1.96
C GLN A 84 12.33 15.03 2.71
N GLN A 85 12.94 14.57 3.81
CA GLN A 85 12.39 13.52 4.67
C GLN A 85 10.94 13.82 5.05
N ARG A 86 10.68 14.98 5.69
CA ARG A 86 9.31 15.38 6.08
C ARG A 86 8.35 15.50 4.91
N THR A 87 8.83 16.02 3.78
CA THR A 87 7.98 16.21 2.59
C THR A 87 7.59 14.86 1.98
N TRP A 88 8.53 13.91 1.91
CA TRP A 88 8.34 12.66 1.21
C TRP A 88 7.64 11.60 2.06
N THR A 89 7.77 11.66 3.38
CA THR A 89 6.99 10.81 4.30
C THR A 89 5.62 11.37 4.65
N GLY A 90 5.27 12.56 4.16
CA GLY A 90 4.00 13.21 4.50
C GLY A 90 2.76 12.37 4.17
N GLU A 91 2.83 11.53 3.14
CA GLU A 91 1.75 10.60 2.79
C GLU A 91 1.66 9.43 3.78
N ILE A 92 2.79 8.88 4.23
CA ILE A 92 2.83 7.85 5.29
C ILE A 92 2.26 8.41 6.60
N VAL A 93 2.60 9.65 6.97
CA VAL A 93 2.01 10.31 8.16
C VAL A 93 0.49 10.44 8.03
N ARG A 94 0.00 10.80 6.83
CA ARG A 94 -1.44 10.90 6.58
C ARG A 94 -2.11 9.54 6.68
N TYR A 95 -1.50 8.50 6.12
CA TYR A 95 -2.03 7.14 6.21
C TYR A 95 -2.09 6.64 7.64
N GLN A 96 -1.01 6.80 8.42
CA GLN A 96 -1.00 6.53 9.87
C GLN A 96 -2.17 7.20 10.58
N ASN A 97 -2.44 8.48 10.30
CA ASN A 97 -3.55 9.18 10.94
C ASN A 97 -4.92 8.62 10.54
N ARG A 98 -5.06 8.02 9.35
CA ARG A 98 -6.28 7.32 8.92
C ARG A 98 -6.46 6.01 9.69
N GLU A 99 -5.38 5.26 9.91
CA GLU A 99 -5.41 4.07 10.78
C GLU A 99 -5.77 4.44 12.22
N LEU A 100 -5.25 5.55 12.73
CA LEU A 100 -5.61 6.05 14.07
C LEU A 100 -7.06 6.50 14.18
N ASP A 101 -7.68 6.96 13.08
CA ASP A 101 -9.08 7.36 13.06
C ASP A 101 -10.05 6.19 13.35
N LEU A 102 -9.64 4.94 13.08
CA LEU A 102 -10.43 3.74 13.43
C LEU A 102 -10.71 3.67 14.94
N ARG A 103 -9.75 4.12 15.75
CA ARG A 103 -9.86 4.17 17.23
C ARG A 103 -10.86 5.21 17.71
N LEU A 104 -11.26 6.11 16.83
CA LEU A 104 -12.27 7.12 17.06
C LEU A 104 -13.62 6.73 16.42
N GLY A 105 -13.81 5.47 16.04
CA GLY A 105 -15.05 5.00 15.42
C GLY A 105 -15.30 5.55 14.01
N LYS A 106 -14.25 6.02 13.32
CA LYS A 106 -14.35 6.55 11.95
C LYS A 106 -14.01 5.46 10.95
N SER A 107 -15.01 5.05 10.17
CA SER A 107 -14.85 4.02 9.13
C SER A 107 -13.89 4.47 8.02
N PRO A 108 -13.07 3.56 7.45
CA PRO A 108 -12.28 3.87 6.26
C PRO A 108 -13.16 4.16 5.04
N LEU A 109 -14.45 3.76 5.06
CA LEU A 109 -15.41 4.04 3.98
C LEU A 109 -15.75 5.52 3.81
N ARG A 110 -15.46 6.35 4.81
CA ARG A 110 -15.64 7.81 4.71
C ARG A 110 -14.69 8.48 3.71
N TYR A 111 -13.60 7.81 3.37
CA TYR A 111 -12.64 8.28 2.38
C TYR A 111 -13.00 7.73 1.01
N ASP A 112 -12.82 8.59 0.01
CA ASP A 112 -12.84 8.18 -1.39
C ASP A 112 -11.80 7.07 -1.64
N MET A 113 -12.15 6.11 -2.51
CA MET A 113 -11.30 4.95 -2.78
C MET A 113 -9.99 5.34 -3.45
N ASP A 114 -10.00 6.28 -4.40
CA ASP A 114 -8.79 6.74 -5.07
C ASP A 114 -7.83 7.33 -4.02
N ASP A 115 -8.35 8.19 -3.15
CA ASP A 115 -7.57 8.79 -2.07
C ASP A 115 -7.04 7.74 -1.09
N LEU A 116 -7.88 6.81 -0.62
CA LEU A 116 -7.45 5.78 0.33
C LEU A 116 -6.33 4.92 -0.23
N TYR A 117 -6.51 4.34 -1.41
CA TYR A 117 -5.51 3.46 -2.01
C TYR A 117 -4.24 4.22 -2.42
N ALA A 118 -4.33 5.53 -2.75
CA ALA A 118 -3.15 6.36 -3.01
C ALA A 118 -2.30 6.57 -1.74
N PHE A 119 -2.92 6.61 -0.56
CA PHE A 119 -2.20 6.68 0.72
C PHE A 119 -1.76 5.31 1.22
N LYS A 120 -2.51 4.23 0.96
CA LYS A 120 -2.07 2.87 1.29
C LYS A 120 -0.78 2.50 0.53
N SER A 121 -0.71 2.85 -0.76
CA SER A 121 0.49 2.64 -1.61
C SER A 121 1.65 3.63 -1.39
N CYS A 122 1.63 4.44 -0.32
CA CYS A 122 2.57 5.56 -0.17
C CYS A 122 4.02 5.14 0.09
N ASP A 123 4.25 3.97 0.67
CA ASP A 123 5.55 3.37 0.92
C ASP A 123 6.23 2.94 -0.40
N VAL A 124 5.53 2.19 -1.25
CA VAL A 124 5.99 1.80 -2.59
C VAL A 124 6.27 3.04 -3.44
N ARG A 125 5.38 4.03 -3.40
CA ARG A 125 5.59 5.31 -4.10
C ARG A 125 6.81 6.06 -3.57
N LEU A 126 7.11 6.00 -2.27
CA LEU A 126 8.34 6.54 -1.69
C LEU A 126 9.58 5.81 -2.23
N MET A 127 9.56 4.47 -2.30
CA MET A 127 10.65 3.67 -2.87
C MET A 127 10.91 4.05 -4.32
N ARG A 128 9.85 4.13 -5.15
CA ARG A 128 9.98 4.60 -6.54
C ARG A 128 10.56 6.00 -6.59
N ARG A 129 10.06 6.93 -5.77
CA ARG A 129 10.55 8.32 -5.76
C ARG A 129 12.05 8.39 -5.45
N LEU A 130 12.53 7.56 -4.52
CA LEU A 130 13.95 7.46 -4.19
C LEU A 130 14.78 7.01 -5.39
N ILE A 131 14.32 5.99 -6.14
CA ILE A 131 14.98 5.53 -7.37
C ILE A 131 15.02 6.66 -8.43
N TYR A 132 13.88 7.28 -8.71
CA TYR A 132 13.78 8.36 -9.70
C TYR A 132 14.59 9.62 -9.32
N CYS A 133 14.79 9.87 -8.03
CA CYS A 133 15.63 10.98 -7.58
C CYS A 133 17.11 10.74 -7.86
N LEU A 134 17.57 9.49 -7.82
CA LEU A 134 18.97 9.13 -8.07
C LEU A 134 19.27 8.97 -9.56
N ASP A 135 18.26 8.68 -10.39
CA ASP A 135 18.39 8.64 -11.84
C ASP A 135 17.28 9.44 -12.53
N LEU A 136 17.59 10.71 -12.83
CA LEU A 136 16.67 11.62 -13.52
C LEU A 136 16.37 11.19 -14.97
N PHE A 137 17.27 10.41 -15.62
CA PHE A 137 17.05 9.92 -16.99
C PHE A 137 16.03 8.79 -17.05
N LEU A 138 15.75 8.13 -15.92
CA LEU A 138 14.73 7.09 -15.85
C LEU A 138 13.35 7.61 -16.28
N ASN A 139 13.05 8.88 -15.95
CA ASN A 139 11.79 9.53 -16.31
C ASN A 139 11.62 9.78 -17.82
N GLU A 140 12.69 9.68 -18.61
CA GLU A 140 12.62 9.71 -20.08
C GLU A 140 12.21 8.35 -20.66
N LYS A 141 12.50 7.25 -19.96
CA LYS A 141 12.17 5.89 -20.39
C LYS A 141 10.80 5.42 -19.90
N LEU A 142 10.46 5.80 -18.67
CA LEU A 142 9.19 5.52 -18.01
C LEU A 142 8.92 6.63 -17.00
N LYS A 143 7.80 7.33 -17.15
CA LYS A 143 7.49 8.46 -16.29
C LYS A 143 7.05 7.97 -14.91
N PHE A 144 7.43 8.69 -13.86
CA PHE A 144 6.99 8.37 -12.49
C PHE A 144 5.47 8.24 -12.37
N SER A 145 4.71 9.10 -13.06
CA SER A 145 3.24 9.10 -13.04
C SER A 145 2.59 7.91 -13.76
N GLU A 146 3.36 7.06 -14.45
CA GLU A 146 2.83 5.86 -15.12
C GLU A 146 2.71 4.68 -14.16
N TRP A 147 3.28 4.78 -12.96
CA TRP A 147 3.14 3.78 -11.90
C TRP A 147 1.83 3.90 -11.12
N THR A 148 1.14 5.04 -11.21
CA THR A 148 0.01 5.37 -10.33
C THR A 148 -1.06 4.29 -10.30
N GLU A 149 -1.60 3.89 -11.46
CA GLU A 149 -2.66 2.88 -11.49
C GLU A 149 -2.16 1.47 -11.14
N PHE A 150 -0.91 1.16 -11.45
CA PHE A 150 -0.29 -0.11 -11.06
C PHE A 150 -0.17 -0.22 -9.54
N ASP A 151 0.34 0.82 -8.88
CA ASP A 151 0.49 0.88 -7.42
C ASP A 151 -0.88 0.84 -6.72
N LEU A 152 -1.89 1.53 -7.27
CA LEU A 152 -3.26 1.50 -6.75
C LEU A 152 -3.89 0.11 -6.83
N ILE A 153 -3.84 -0.55 -8.00
CA ILE A 153 -4.50 -1.84 -8.22
C ILE A 153 -3.79 -2.96 -7.47
N THR A 154 -2.45 -2.90 -7.35
CA THR A 154 -1.71 -3.85 -6.52
C THR A 154 -2.07 -3.69 -5.03
N GLU A 155 -2.38 -2.48 -4.55
CA GLU A 155 -2.87 -2.28 -3.19
C GLU A 155 -4.29 -2.82 -2.96
N VAL A 156 -5.16 -2.68 -3.96
CA VAL A 156 -6.50 -3.32 -3.93
C VAL A 156 -6.36 -4.84 -3.90
N ASN A 157 -5.40 -5.39 -4.65
CA ASN A 157 -5.13 -6.82 -4.66
C ASN A 157 -4.75 -7.32 -3.26
N ASP A 158 -3.81 -6.63 -2.59
CA ASP A 158 -3.34 -6.99 -1.24
C ASP A 158 -4.51 -6.99 -0.23
N ASP A 159 -5.35 -5.95 -0.22
CA ASP A 159 -6.56 -5.89 0.63
C ASP A 159 -7.51 -7.09 0.42
N VAL A 160 -7.63 -7.59 -0.82
CA VAL A 160 -8.48 -8.75 -1.16
C VAL A 160 -7.78 -10.07 -0.83
N GLU A 161 -6.46 -10.15 -1.06
CA GLU A 161 -5.66 -11.34 -0.80
C GLU A 161 -5.63 -11.66 0.69
N ASP A 162 -5.35 -10.64 1.50
CA ASP A 162 -5.05 -10.71 2.93
C ASP A 162 -6.30 -10.69 3.83
N ILE A 163 -7.50 -10.71 3.24
CA ILE A 163 -8.78 -10.62 3.97
C ILE A 163 -8.88 -11.57 5.17
N TYR A 164 -8.31 -12.78 5.07
CA TYR A 164 -8.31 -13.76 6.16
C TYR A 164 -7.23 -13.51 7.21
N GLU A 165 -6.06 -13.01 6.81
CA GLU A 165 -5.01 -12.55 7.75
C GLU A 165 -5.57 -11.39 8.60
N ASP A 166 -6.27 -10.47 7.94
CA ASP A 166 -6.83 -9.27 8.54
C ASP A 166 -8.03 -9.47 9.46
N LEU A 167 -8.68 -10.65 9.45
CA LEU A 167 -9.70 -10.96 10.46
C LEU A 167 -9.15 -10.89 11.89
N SER A 168 -7.85 -11.12 12.05
CA SER A 168 -7.17 -11.13 13.34
C SER A 168 -6.39 -9.84 13.65
N SER A 169 -6.21 -8.95 12.67
CA SER A 169 -5.44 -7.71 12.78
C SER A 169 -6.31 -6.52 13.22
N LEU A 170 -5.68 -5.37 13.48
CA LEU A 170 -6.33 -4.07 13.66
C LEU A 170 -6.20 -3.16 12.43
N ASN A 171 -5.87 -3.74 11.26
CA ASN A 171 -5.66 -2.99 10.01
C ASN A 171 -6.99 -2.42 9.48
N GLY A 172 -6.96 -1.19 8.99
CA GLY A 172 -8.05 -0.55 8.24
C GLY A 172 -8.29 -1.12 6.83
N ASN A 173 -8.31 -2.44 6.66
CA ASN A 173 -8.57 -3.09 5.38
C ASN A 173 -9.94 -2.66 4.84
N ARG A 174 -9.94 -1.89 3.76
CA ARG A 174 -11.16 -1.25 3.25
C ARG A 174 -12.12 -2.30 2.69
N PHE A 175 -11.61 -3.37 2.09
CA PHE A 175 -12.43 -4.42 1.52
C PHE A 175 -13.22 -5.12 2.62
N LEU A 176 -12.57 -5.43 3.75
CA LEU A 176 -13.21 -5.97 4.95
C LEU A 176 -14.34 -5.04 5.45
N PHE A 177 -14.07 -3.75 5.58
CA PHE A 177 -15.07 -2.77 6.02
C PHE A 177 -16.22 -2.61 5.02
N SER A 178 -15.94 -2.67 3.71
CA SER A 178 -16.98 -2.61 2.67
C SER A 178 -17.93 -3.80 2.80
N LEU A 179 -17.39 -5.00 3.00
CA LEU A 179 -18.20 -6.20 3.22
C LEU A 179 -19.08 -6.09 4.47
N HIS A 180 -18.52 -5.55 5.56
CA HIS A 180 -19.25 -5.37 6.81
C HIS A 180 -20.39 -4.34 6.68
N GLU A 181 -20.13 -3.17 6.09
CA GLU A 181 -21.09 -2.06 6.09
C GLU A 181 -22.04 -2.05 4.89
N LEU A 182 -21.59 -2.50 3.71
CA LEU A 182 -22.34 -2.43 2.44
C LEU A 182 -22.87 -3.80 2.00
N GLY A 183 -22.28 -4.88 2.51
CA GLY A 183 -22.57 -6.23 2.06
C GLY A 183 -21.88 -6.60 0.74
N MET A 184 -22.04 -7.86 0.35
CA MET A 184 -21.21 -8.49 -0.69
C MET A 184 -21.47 -7.95 -2.11
N GLU A 185 -22.74 -7.77 -2.49
CA GLU A 185 -23.11 -7.34 -3.85
C GLU A 185 -22.64 -5.90 -4.13
N GLU A 186 -22.89 -4.98 -3.19
CA GLU A 186 -22.46 -3.59 -3.32
C GLU A 186 -20.94 -3.49 -3.29
N THR A 187 -20.27 -4.24 -2.41
CA THR A 187 -18.80 -4.31 -2.37
C THR A 187 -18.23 -4.81 -3.71
N ARG A 188 -18.79 -5.87 -4.28
CA ARG A 188 -18.36 -6.41 -5.58
C ARG A 188 -18.42 -5.34 -6.66
N ASN A 189 -19.59 -4.72 -6.81
CA ASN A 189 -19.83 -3.70 -7.83
C ASN A 189 -18.88 -2.51 -7.66
N LEU A 190 -18.66 -2.08 -6.41
CA LEU A 190 -17.77 -0.96 -6.10
C LEU A 190 -16.33 -1.25 -6.52
N TYR A 191 -15.79 -2.43 -6.16
CA TYR A 191 -14.42 -2.82 -6.49
C TYR A 191 -14.24 -3.09 -7.99
N GLU A 192 -15.18 -3.79 -8.63
CA GLU A 192 -15.13 -4.01 -10.09
C GLU A 192 -15.13 -2.68 -10.86
N GLN A 193 -15.99 -1.73 -10.48
CA GLN A 193 -16.03 -0.41 -11.11
C GLN A 193 -14.74 0.37 -10.87
N PHE A 194 -14.21 0.35 -9.65
CA PHE A 194 -12.94 1.00 -9.31
C PHE A 194 -11.78 0.47 -10.15
N ILE A 195 -11.61 -0.86 -10.19
CA ILE A 195 -10.53 -1.52 -10.94
C ILE A 195 -10.63 -1.20 -12.43
N ASN A 196 -11.82 -1.32 -13.03
CA ASN A 196 -12.03 -1.05 -14.45
C ASN A 196 -11.79 0.43 -14.80
N LYS A 197 -12.29 1.37 -13.97
CA LYS A 197 -12.03 2.81 -14.12
C LYS A 197 -10.53 3.10 -14.19
N HIS A 198 -9.73 2.54 -13.28
CA HIS A 198 -8.28 2.78 -13.25
C HIS A 198 -7.56 2.06 -14.38
N PHE A 199 -7.99 0.86 -14.76
CA PHE A 199 -7.44 0.17 -15.93
C PHE A 199 -7.66 0.96 -17.22
N ASP A 200 -8.85 1.50 -17.43
CA ASP A 200 -9.18 2.34 -18.59
C ASP A 200 -8.36 3.63 -18.59
N ALA A 201 -8.24 4.30 -17.43
CA ALA A 201 -7.44 5.52 -17.28
C ALA A 201 -5.95 5.27 -17.58
N ALA A 202 -5.40 4.15 -17.11
CA ALA A 202 -4.03 3.76 -17.39
C ALA A 202 -3.83 3.43 -18.88
N THR A 203 -4.76 2.70 -19.47
CA THR A 203 -4.74 2.35 -20.90
C THR A 203 -4.70 3.61 -21.76
N GLN A 204 -5.55 4.60 -21.45
CA GLN A 204 -5.56 5.88 -22.15
C GLN A 204 -4.23 6.63 -21.98
N ARG A 205 -3.68 6.66 -20.75
CA ARG A 205 -2.41 7.32 -20.43
C ARG A 205 -1.24 6.69 -21.18
N LEU A 206 -1.11 5.36 -21.12
CA LEU A 206 -0.01 4.59 -21.68
C LEU A 206 -0.08 4.53 -23.21
N THR A 207 -1.28 4.48 -23.80
CA THR A 207 -1.45 4.55 -25.27
C THR A 207 -0.92 5.87 -25.84
N ASN A 208 -1.10 6.97 -25.11
CA ASN A 208 -0.62 8.30 -25.50
C ASN A 208 0.81 8.58 -25.02
N SER A 209 1.46 7.62 -24.38
CA SER A 209 2.79 7.79 -23.83
C SER A 209 3.89 7.47 -24.85
N ASN A 210 4.97 8.26 -24.76
CA ASN A 210 6.22 8.02 -25.50
C ASN A 210 7.22 7.18 -24.69
N SER A 211 6.83 6.69 -23.51
CA SER A 211 7.68 5.84 -22.68
C SER A 211 8.06 4.55 -23.41
N VAL A 212 9.34 4.23 -23.38
CA VAL A 212 9.91 3.02 -24.00
C VAL A 212 9.32 1.77 -23.35
N PHE A 213 9.00 1.83 -22.07
CA PHE A 213 8.50 0.70 -21.29
C PHE A 213 6.97 0.62 -21.20
N ARG A 214 6.23 1.37 -22.02
CA ARG A 214 4.75 1.36 -21.97
C ARG A 214 4.12 -0.02 -22.16
N ALA A 215 4.73 -0.88 -23.00
CA ALA A 215 4.23 -2.23 -23.25
C ALA A 215 4.34 -3.12 -22.00
N PHE A 216 5.51 -3.12 -21.34
CA PHE A 216 5.71 -3.84 -20.07
C PHE A 216 4.73 -3.37 -19.00
N MET A 217 4.52 -2.06 -18.87
CA MET A 217 3.53 -1.52 -17.92
C MET A 217 2.11 -1.99 -18.23
N MET A 218 1.71 -1.99 -19.51
CA MET A 218 0.39 -2.50 -19.91
C MET A 218 0.24 -4.00 -19.62
N ASP A 219 1.28 -4.80 -19.85
CA ASP A 219 1.26 -6.24 -19.61
C ASP A 219 1.10 -6.54 -18.12
N TRP A 220 1.90 -5.89 -17.26
CA TRP A 220 1.77 -6.07 -15.81
C TRP A 220 0.44 -5.57 -15.28
N LEU A 221 -0.02 -4.42 -15.77
CA LEU A 221 -1.31 -3.88 -15.35
C LEU A 221 -2.47 -4.81 -15.74
N SER A 222 -2.43 -5.34 -16.96
CA SER A 222 -3.46 -6.29 -17.44
C SER A 222 -3.43 -7.58 -16.63
N ALA A 223 -2.24 -8.08 -16.29
CA ALA A 223 -2.07 -9.26 -15.46
C ALA A 223 -2.63 -9.03 -14.05
N ILE A 224 -2.27 -7.92 -13.39
CA ILE A 224 -2.75 -7.66 -12.03
C ILE A 224 -4.25 -7.41 -12.00
N VAL A 225 -4.81 -6.66 -12.96
CA VAL A 225 -6.27 -6.47 -13.04
C VAL A 225 -7.00 -7.80 -13.17
N SER A 226 -6.52 -8.68 -14.05
CA SER A 226 -7.11 -10.00 -14.24
C SER A 226 -7.02 -10.84 -12.96
N GLN A 227 -5.86 -10.82 -12.29
CA GLN A 227 -5.65 -11.52 -11.02
C GLN A 227 -6.57 -10.98 -9.92
N THR A 228 -6.63 -9.65 -9.73
CA THR A 228 -7.45 -9.00 -8.71
C THR A 228 -8.94 -9.29 -8.91
N LEU A 229 -9.45 -9.20 -10.14
CA LEU A 229 -10.86 -9.49 -10.42
C LEU A 229 -11.20 -10.97 -10.19
N SER A 230 -10.32 -11.89 -10.59
CA SER A 230 -10.51 -13.32 -10.30
C SER A 230 -10.50 -13.58 -8.79
N MET A 231 -9.56 -12.98 -8.07
CA MET A 231 -9.42 -13.14 -6.63
C MET A 231 -10.61 -12.55 -5.88
N LEU A 232 -11.10 -11.38 -6.31
CA LEU A 232 -12.30 -10.74 -5.76
C LEU A 232 -13.49 -11.70 -5.84
N ASP A 233 -13.74 -12.30 -7.01
CA ASP A 233 -14.81 -13.27 -7.21
C ASP A 233 -14.64 -14.52 -6.32
N ASP A 234 -13.43 -15.06 -6.25
CA ASP A 234 -13.15 -16.25 -5.44
C ASP A 234 -13.33 -15.97 -3.94
N ARG A 235 -12.85 -14.82 -3.45
CA ARG A 235 -13.02 -14.40 -2.06
C ARG A 235 -14.48 -14.17 -1.72
N LEU A 236 -15.22 -13.44 -2.56
CA LEU A 236 -16.64 -13.21 -2.34
C LEU A 236 -17.44 -14.52 -2.33
N ARG A 237 -17.08 -15.54 -3.12
CA ARG A 237 -17.76 -16.84 -3.05
C ARG A 237 -17.43 -17.63 -1.80
N ALA A 238 -16.22 -17.47 -1.25
CA ALA A 238 -15.71 -18.27 -0.14
C ALA A 238 -15.95 -17.65 1.24
N ILE A 239 -16.24 -16.35 1.30
CA ILE A 239 -16.29 -15.63 2.57
C ILE A 239 -17.58 -15.89 3.34
N ASP A 240 -17.44 -16.02 4.65
CA ASP A 240 -18.57 -16.07 5.58
C ASP A 240 -18.75 -14.69 6.21
N ILE A 241 -19.92 -14.09 6.02
CA ILE A 241 -20.21 -12.75 6.54
C ILE A 241 -20.19 -12.71 8.07
N ASP A 242 -20.52 -13.83 8.73
CA ASP A 242 -20.47 -13.91 10.20
C ASP A 242 -19.01 -13.84 10.70
N HIS A 243 -18.07 -14.41 9.94
CA HIS A 243 -16.63 -14.25 10.23
C HIS A 243 -16.15 -12.81 10.02
N ILE A 244 -16.64 -12.11 9.00
CA ILE A 244 -16.32 -10.68 8.77
C ILE A 244 -16.82 -9.83 9.94
N ASN A 245 -18.06 -10.03 10.35
CA ASN A 245 -18.65 -9.33 11.49
C ASN A 245 -17.94 -9.64 12.82
N GLY A 246 -17.31 -10.82 12.91
CA GLY A 246 -16.50 -11.25 14.04
C GLY A 246 -15.05 -10.75 14.03
N ALA A 247 -14.60 -10.09 12.96
CA ALA A 247 -13.22 -9.64 12.82
C ALA A 247 -12.79 -8.74 14.00
N THR A 248 -11.53 -8.87 14.40
CA THR A 248 -10.99 -8.12 15.55
C THR A 248 -11.16 -6.62 15.35
N ILE A 249 -10.75 -6.07 14.21
CA ILE A 249 -10.90 -4.66 13.92
C ILE A 249 -12.36 -4.18 13.96
N ILE A 250 -13.31 -4.94 13.42
CA ILE A 250 -14.74 -4.57 13.41
C ILE A 250 -15.30 -4.48 14.83
N ARG A 251 -14.97 -5.43 15.70
CA ARG A 251 -15.43 -5.40 17.11
C ARG A 251 -14.94 -4.15 17.84
N TYR A 252 -13.66 -3.81 17.68
CA TYR A 252 -13.06 -2.63 18.29
C TYR A 252 -13.64 -1.33 17.71
N TYR A 253 -13.80 -1.28 16.38
CA TYR A 253 -14.40 -0.17 15.66
C TYR A 253 -15.84 0.13 16.15
N GLU A 254 -16.70 -0.88 16.23
CA GLU A 254 -18.10 -0.70 16.67
C GLU A 254 -18.19 -0.26 18.14
N GLN A 255 -17.29 -0.73 19.01
CA GLN A 255 -17.21 -0.24 20.39
C GLN A 255 -16.81 1.25 20.45
N ALA A 256 -15.82 1.66 19.65
CA ALA A 256 -15.39 3.06 19.60
C ALA A 256 -16.46 4.00 19.01
N LYS A 257 -17.20 3.51 18.01
CA LYS A 257 -18.32 4.23 17.40
C LYS A 257 -19.42 4.56 18.41
N VAL A 258 -19.80 3.59 19.25
CA VAL A 258 -20.79 3.81 20.32
C VAL A 258 -20.28 4.79 21.39
N ALA A 259 -18.99 4.75 21.72
CA ALA A 259 -18.40 5.63 22.74
C ALA A 259 -18.29 7.10 22.29
N THR A 260 -18.40 7.38 21.00
CA THR A 260 -18.23 8.73 20.41
C THR A 260 -19.54 9.40 20.01
N THR A 261 -20.66 8.66 19.99
CA THR A 261 -22.04 9.17 19.87
C THR A 261 -22.65 9.58 21.20
#